data_AF-A0A8S3EPD7-F1
#
_entry.id   AF-A0A8S3EPD7-F1
#
_cell.length_a   1.000
_cell.length_b   1.000
_cell.length_c   1.000
_cell.angle_alpha   90.00
_cell.angle_beta   90.00
_cell.angle_gamma   90.00
#
_symmetry.space_group_name_H-M   'P 1'
#
loop_
_entity.id
_entity.type
_entity.pdbx_description
1 polymer ?
#
loop_
_entity_poly.entity_id
_entity_poly.type
_entity_poly.pdbx_seq_one_letter_code
_entity_poly.pdbx_strand_id
1 'polypeptide(L)'
;MNSLLIGIIISLLLFVFQVRTNEEQYEIDPNGYIIFCLCMGRFGNQAEQFLGGLAFSKLINRTLIVPPWRTYKNVPYSEWFQLESLLSYHRVIDAQDFMEQLAPRIWPQESRIGFCWLPADKSKKDCKMKDGNPFESFWNELHIDFIDTVAYQLNYDEYSIDQWNRLFPSVHYPVIALKGAPASFPMEARYRSLQQYMTWSENIINEVQQHQN
;
A
#
# COMPACT_ATOMS: atom_id res chain seq x y z
N MET A 1 24.62 -33.83 -44.11
CA MET A 1 23.89 -33.22 -42.98
C MET A 1 23.75 -31.74 -43.31
N ASN A 2 22.54 -31.38 -43.74
CA ASN A 2 22.29 -30.27 -44.66
C ASN A 2 22.37 -28.90 -43.99
N SER A 3 23.03 -27.95 -44.65
CA SER A 3 23.05 -26.52 -44.32
C SER A 3 21.65 -25.93 -44.14
N LEU A 4 20.63 -26.55 -44.76
CA LEU A 4 19.21 -26.22 -44.57
C LEU A 4 18.72 -26.48 -43.13
N LEU A 5 19.17 -27.57 -42.50
CA LEU A 5 18.79 -27.95 -41.14
C LEU A 5 19.41 -26.98 -40.11
N ILE A 6 20.65 -26.55 -40.36
CA ILE A 6 21.36 -25.56 -39.53
C ILE A 6 20.67 -24.19 -39.62
N GLY A 7 20.26 -23.76 -40.82
CA GLY A 7 19.52 -22.51 -41.01
C GLY A 7 18.16 -22.48 -40.30
N ILE A 8 17.42 -23.61 -40.32
CA ILE A 8 16.13 -23.74 -39.62
C ILE A 8 16.34 -23.70 -38.09
N ILE A 9 17.36 -24.37 -37.57
CA ILE A 9 17.69 -24.35 -36.13
C ILE A 9 18.09 -22.95 -35.66
N ILE A 10 18.88 -22.21 -36.44
CA ILE A 10 19.26 -20.82 -36.12
C ILE A 10 18.04 -19.89 -36.16
N SER A 11 17.15 -20.06 -37.14
CA SER A 11 15.91 -19.26 -37.23
C SER A 11 14.95 -19.55 -36.08
N LEU A 12 14.86 -20.81 -35.61
CA LEU A 12 14.07 -21.18 -34.44
C LEU A 12 14.67 -20.63 -33.14
N LEU A 13 16.01 -20.66 -33.00
CA LEU A 13 16.69 -20.07 -31.85
C LEU A 13 16.48 -18.54 -31.78
N LEU A 14 16.53 -17.84 -32.92
CA LEU A 14 16.26 -16.39 -32.95
C LEU A 14 14.79 -16.05 -32.66
N PHE A 15 13.84 -16.94 -32.97
CA PHE A 15 12.42 -16.76 -32.65
C PHE A 15 12.14 -17.00 -31.16
N VAL A 16 12.85 -17.94 -30.52
CA VAL A 16 12.73 -18.21 -29.07
C VAL A 16 13.30 -17.05 -28.23
N PHE A 17 14.30 -16.31 -28.72
CA PHE A 17 14.85 -15.13 -28.04
C PHE A 17 13.99 -13.85 -28.15
N GLN A 18 12.87 -13.88 -28.87
CA GLN A 18 11.96 -12.73 -29.01
C GLN A 18 10.72 -12.82 -28.11
N VAL A 19 10.69 -13.73 -27.13
CA VAL A 19 9.73 -13.62 -26.03
C VAL A 19 10.15 -12.43 -25.16
N ARG A 20 9.81 -11.22 -25.60
CA ARG A 20 9.72 -10.06 -24.72
C ARG A 20 8.67 -10.40 -23.68
N THR A 21 9.10 -10.61 -22.44
CA THR A 21 8.22 -10.49 -21.29
C THR A 21 7.71 -9.05 -21.31
N ASN A 22 6.47 -8.84 -21.76
CA ASN A 22 5.74 -7.62 -21.41
C ASN A 22 5.47 -7.72 -19.92
N GLU A 23 6.42 -7.31 -19.08
CA GLU A 23 6.07 -6.90 -17.72
C GLU A 23 5.06 -5.77 -17.87
N GLU A 24 3.83 -5.98 -17.38
CA GLU A 24 2.88 -4.89 -17.18
C GLU A 24 3.53 -3.89 -16.24
N GLN A 25 4.15 -2.86 -16.81
CA GLN A 25 4.75 -1.80 -16.02
C GLN A 25 3.62 -0.98 -15.42
N TYR A 26 3.49 -0.99 -14.09
CA TYR A 26 2.61 -0.05 -13.41
C TYR A 26 2.93 1.39 -13.84
N GLU A 27 1.90 2.11 -14.30
CA GLU A 27 1.96 3.54 -14.56
C GLU A 27 2.02 4.30 -13.23
N ILE A 28 2.89 5.31 -13.17
CA ILE A 28 3.06 6.15 -11.97
C ILE A 28 1.85 7.09 -11.87
N ASP A 29 1.09 7.03 -10.77
CA ASP A 29 -0.01 7.97 -10.49
C ASP A 29 0.59 9.36 -10.20
N PRO A 30 0.32 10.39 -11.02
CA PRO A 30 0.83 11.74 -10.80
C PRO A 30 0.27 12.39 -9.53
N ASN A 31 -0.84 11.88 -8.97
CA ASN A 31 -1.35 12.32 -7.68
C ASN A 31 -0.59 11.68 -6.50
N GLY A 32 0.26 10.70 -6.76
CA GLY A 32 1.08 10.01 -5.78
C GLY A 32 0.30 9.00 -4.94
N TYR A 33 0.98 8.52 -3.91
CA TYR A 33 0.60 7.33 -3.15
C TYR A 33 0.53 7.61 -1.65
N ILE A 34 -0.19 6.75 -0.94
CA ILE A 34 -0.26 6.75 0.52
C ILE A 34 -0.18 5.31 1.04
N ILE A 35 0.62 5.11 2.08
CA ILE A 35 0.70 3.86 2.86
C ILE A 35 0.62 4.21 4.35
N PHE A 36 0.07 3.31 5.15
CA PHE A 36 0.03 3.46 6.59
C PHE A 36 0.16 2.12 7.30
N CYS A 37 0.72 2.12 8.52
CA CYS A 37 0.73 0.90 9.32
C CYS A 37 -0.64 0.61 9.95
N LEU A 38 -1.12 -0.62 9.80
CA LEU A 38 -2.21 -1.20 10.58
C LEU A 38 -1.72 -1.67 11.96
N CYS A 39 -1.11 -0.75 12.71
CA CYS A 39 -0.32 -1.03 13.92
C CYS A 39 -1.14 -1.02 15.23
N MET A 40 -2.45 -0.76 15.19
CA MET A 40 -3.28 -0.68 16.39
C MET A 40 -4.27 -1.84 16.48
N GLY A 41 -4.11 -2.65 17.54
CA GLY A 41 -5.03 -3.76 17.84
C GLY A 41 -4.89 -4.96 16.90
N ARG A 42 -5.94 -5.79 16.88
CA ARG A 42 -6.00 -7.02 16.06
C ARG A 42 -6.85 -6.79 14.81
N PHE A 43 -7.14 -7.85 14.05
CA PHE A 43 -7.87 -7.78 12.78
C PHE A 43 -9.09 -6.85 12.81
N GLY A 44 -9.98 -6.94 13.79
CA GLY A 44 -11.16 -6.05 13.85
C GLY A 44 -10.82 -4.56 13.94
N ASN A 45 -9.81 -4.19 14.73
CA ASN A 45 -9.32 -2.81 14.80
C ASN A 45 -8.69 -2.38 13.47
N GLN A 46 -7.89 -3.25 12.88
CA GLN A 46 -7.20 -3.01 11.63
C GLN A 46 -8.18 -2.87 10.47
N ALA A 47 -9.24 -3.68 10.40
CA ALA A 47 -10.26 -3.61 9.38
C ALA A 47 -11.03 -2.27 9.47
N GLU A 48 -11.44 -1.84 10.66
CA GLU A 48 -12.06 -0.52 10.83
C GLU A 48 -11.12 0.62 10.41
N GLN A 49 -9.85 0.56 10.82
CA GLN A 49 -8.86 1.57 10.43
C GLN A 49 -8.54 1.54 8.93
N PHE A 50 -8.55 0.37 8.31
CA PHE A 50 -8.38 0.19 6.88
C PHE A 50 -9.51 0.88 6.12
N LEU A 51 -10.77 0.72 6.53
CA LEU A 51 -11.90 1.40 5.90
C LEU A 51 -11.76 2.93 5.96
N GLY A 52 -11.36 3.48 7.10
CA GLY A 52 -11.08 4.91 7.23
C GLY A 52 -9.90 5.37 6.37
N GLY A 53 -8.82 4.57 6.32
CA GLY A 53 -7.65 4.86 5.48
C GLY A 53 -7.95 4.78 3.98
N LEU A 54 -8.81 3.85 3.55
CA LEU A 54 -9.31 3.76 2.18
C LEU A 54 -10.13 5.00 1.81
N ALA A 55 -11.04 5.42 2.70
CA ALA A 55 -11.80 6.66 2.51
C ALA A 55 -10.89 7.89 2.41
N PHE A 56 -9.91 7.99 3.31
CA PHE A 56 -8.97 9.11 3.33
C PHE A 56 -8.08 9.16 2.08
N SER A 57 -7.64 8.00 1.59
CA SER A 57 -6.84 7.92 0.36
C SER A 57 -7.60 8.47 -0.85
N LYS A 58 -8.91 8.17 -0.94
CA LYS A 58 -9.82 8.77 -1.92
C LYS A 58 -9.96 10.27 -1.71
N LEU A 59 -10.12 10.69 -0.46
CA LEU A 59 -10.32 12.08 -0.07
C LEU A 59 -9.17 13.00 -0.51
N ILE A 60 -7.92 12.55 -0.35
CA ILE A 60 -6.72 13.29 -0.81
C ILE A 60 -6.30 12.92 -2.23
N ASN A 61 -7.10 12.13 -2.94
CA ASN A 61 -6.87 11.67 -4.31
C ASN A 61 -5.51 10.99 -4.54
N ARG A 62 -5.03 10.18 -3.59
CA ARG A 62 -3.77 9.41 -3.72
C ARG A 62 -4.04 7.93 -3.85
N THR A 63 -3.34 7.22 -4.72
CA THR A 63 -3.46 5.75 -4.80
C THR A 63 -3.07 5.13 -3.46
N LEU A 64 -3.95 4.29 -2.90
CA LEU A 64 -3.66 3.57 -1.66
C LEU A 64 -2.73 2.40 -1.97
N ILE A 65 -1.55 2.41 -1.37
CA ILE A 65 -0.72 1.22 -1.24
C ILE A 65 -1.33 0.40 -0.10
N VAL A 66 -2.06 -0.65 -0.47
CA VAL A 66 -2.87 -1.45 0.45
C VAL A 66 -1.91 -2.18 1.40
N PRO A 67 -1.89 -1.82 2.70
CA PRO A 67 -0.95 -2.41 3.65
C PRO A 67 -1.32 -3.86 3.93
N PRO A 68 -0.33 -4.72 4.27
CA PRO A 68 -0.63 -6.05 4.77
C PRO A 68 -1.33 -5.96 6.14
N TRP A 69 -2.12 -6.98 6.44
CA TRP A 69 -2.65 -7.19 7.79
C TRP A 69 -1.52 -7.54 8.74
N ARG A 70 -1.58 -6.97 9.96
CA ARG A 70 -0.56 -7.18 10.97
C ARG A 70 -0.98 -8.28 11.94
N THR A 71 -0.31 -9.43 11.86
CA THR A 71 -0.46 -10.55 12.82
C THR A 71 0.84 -10.71 13.63
N TYR A 72 1.29 -11.95 13.89
CA TYR A 72 2.68 -12.20 14.26
C TYR A 72 3.66 -12.00 13.09
N LYS A 73 3.13 -11.92 11.85
CA LYS A 73 3.80 -11.49 10.62
C LYS A 73 2.85 -10.62 9.78
N ASN A 74 3.38 -9.96 8.76
CA ASN A 74 2.59 -9.30 7.74
C ASN A 74 1.90 -10.39 6.90
N VAL A 75 0.60 -10.24 6.68
CA VAL A 75 -0.19 -11.08 5.79
C VAL A 75 -0.70 -10.20 4.67
N PRO A 76 -0.38 -10.46 3.39
CA PRO A 76 -0.86 -9.68 2.27
C PRO A 76 -2.38 -9.51 2.31
N TYR A 77 -2.89 -8.37 1.84
CA TYR A 77 -4.34 -8.13 1.79
C TYR A 77 -5.04 -9.20 0.95
N SER A 78 -4.43 -9.55 -0.18
CA SER A 78 -4.83 -10.56 -1.16
C SER A 78 -5.00 -11.97 -0.59
N GLU A 79 -4.35 -12.28 0.55
CA GLU A 79 -4.52 -13.57 1.22
C GLU A 79 -5.98 -13.75 1.68
N TRP A 80 -6.61 -12.69 2.18
CA TRP A 80 -7.96 -12.75 2.76
C TRP A 80 -9.02 -12.08 1.89
N PHE A 81 -8.65 -11.09 1.10
CA PHE A 81 -9.59 -10.27 0.34
C PHE A 81 -9.14 -10.01 -1.09
N GLN A 82 -10.08 -9.86 -2.00
CA GLN A 82 -9.82 -9.49 -3.39
C GLN A 82 -9.39 -8.02 -3.51
N LEU A 83 -8.18 -7.78 -4.02
CA LEU A 83 -7.64 -6.41 -4.18
C LEU A 83 -8.46 -5.63 -5.22
N GLU A 84 -8.86 -6.30 -6.31
CA GLU A 84 -9.61 -5.75 -7.42
C GLU A 84 -10.98 -5.20 -7.03
N SER A 85 -11.61 -5.74 -5.98
CA SER A 85 -12.89 -5.23 -5.48
C SER A 85 -12.78 -3.80 -4.95
N LEU A 86 -11.61 -3.40 -4.44
CA LEU A 86 -11.34 -2.05 -3.97
C LEU A 86 -11.27 -1.02 -5.11
N LEU A 87 -10.90 -1.44 -6.33
CA LEU A 87 -10.77 -0.55 -7.49
C LEU A 87 -12.11 0.10 -7.89
N SER A 88 -13.22 -0.55 -7.53
CA SER A 88 -14.57 0.02 -7.72
C SER A 88 -14.84 1.24 -6.82
N TYR A 89 -14.07 1.41 -5.74
CA TYR A 89 -14.15 2.57 -4.85
C TYR A 89 -13.05 3.60 -5.14
N HIS A 90 -11.79 3.17 -5.18
CA HIS A 90 -10.63 4.06 -5.34
C HIS A 90 -9.43 3.31 -5.89
N ARG A 91 -8.45 4.05 -6.42
CA ARG A 91 -7.19 3.48 -6.94
C ARG A 91 -6.40 2.83 -5.81
N VAL A 92 -6.01 1.59 -6.02
CA VAL A 92 -5.23 0.78 -5.08
C VAL A 92 -4.09 0.06 -5.79
N ILE A 93 -3.05 -0.28 -5.03
CA ILE A 93 -1.98 -1.20 -5.43
C ILE A 93 -1.58 -2.03 -4.21
N ASP A 94 -1.21 -3.30 -4.39
CA ASP A 94 -0.67 -4.12 -3.30
C ASP A 94 0.68 -3.55 -2.81
N ALA A 95 0.95 -3.65 -1.51
CA ALA A 95 2.20 -3.15 -0.94
C ALA A 95 3.43 -3.85 -1.52
N GLN A 96 3.38 -5.15 -1.76
CA GLN A 96 4.48 -5.88 -2.36
C GLN A 96 4.73 -5.40 -3.80
N ASP A 97 3.68 -5.33 -4.61
CA ASP A 97 3.74 -4.84 -5.99
C ASP A 97 4.29 -3.41 -6.07
N PHE A 98 3.85 -2.53 -5.18
CA PHE A 98 4.37 -1.17 -5.10
C PHE A 98 5.88 -1.17 -4.79
N MET A 99 6.30 -1.94 -3.78
CA MET A 99 7.68 -2.00 -3.35
C MET A 99 8.62 -2.61 -4.40
N GLU A 100 8.14 -3.59 -5.17
CA GLU A 100 8.91 -4.24 -6.23
C GLU A 100 8.98 -3.38 -7.50
N GLN A 101 7.85 -2.79 -7.92
CA GLN A 101 7.72 -2.24 -9.28
C GLN A 101 7.77 -0.71 -9.36
N LEU A 102 7.40 0.00 -8.29
CA LEU A 102 7.30 1.46 -8.28
C LEU A 102 8.29 2.12 -7.33
N ALA A 103 8.46 1.61 -6.12
CA ALA A 103 9.33 2.21 -5.11
C ALA A 103 10.76 2.46 -5.61
N PRO A 104 11.43 1.57 -6.37
CA PRO A 104 12.78 1.86 -6.88
C PRO A 104 12.85 3.08 -7.80
N ARG A 105 11.74 3.47 -8.44
CA ARG A 105 11.67 4.57 -9.40
C ARG A 105 11.25 5.90 -8.76
N ILE A 106 10.29 5.86 -7.82
CA ILE A 106 9.66 7.08 -7.26
C ILE A 106 9.82 7.26 -5.75
N TRP A 107 10.26 6.22 -5.05
CA TRP A 107 10.45 6.22 -3.60
C TRP A 107 11.65 5.36 -3.16
N PRO A 108 12.85 5.60 -3.75
CA PRO A 108 14.04 4.82 -3.45
C PRO A 108 14.46 5.03 -1.99
N GLN A 109 15.25 4.09 -1.45
CA GLN A 109 15.57 3.99 -0.02
C GLN A 109 16.11 5.31 0.58
N GLU A 110 16.94 6.03 -0.17
CA GLU A 110 17.54 7.31 0.18
C GLU A 110 16.56 8.50 0.21
N SER A 111 15.29 8.29 -0.15
CA SER A 111 14.25 9.34 -0.21
C SER A 111 13.03 9.04 0.67
N ARG A 112 13.07 7.95 1.45
CA ARG A 112 11.91 7.49 2.22
C ARG A 112 11.71 8.33 3.47
N ILE A 113 10.70 9.20 3.42
CA ILE A 113 10.28 10.07 4.52
C ILE A 113 9.05 9.46 5.20
N GLY A 114 9.11 9.31 6.52
CA GLY A 114 8.00 8.87 7.34
C GLY A 114 7.17 10.03 7.88
N PHE A 115 5.89 9.83 8.15
CA PHE A 115 4.97 10.87 8.58
C PHE A 115 4.25 10.47 9.86
N CYS A 116 4.17 11.38 10.83
CA CYS A 116 3.40 11.14 12.04
C CYS A 116 2.64 12.38 12.49
N TRP A 117 1.48 12.14 13.07
CA TRP A 117 0.76 13.16 13.80
C TRP A 117 1.45 13.39 15.15
N LEU A 118 1.77 14.64 15.49
CA LEU A 118 2.31 14.99 16.81
C LEU A 118 1.44 16.03 17.51
N PRO A 119 1.23 15.91 18.84
CA PRO A 119 0.63 16.97 19.63
C PRO A 119 1.55 18.21 19.64
N ALA A 120 1.02 19.38 19.99
CA ALA A 120 1.70 20.69 19.85
C ALA A 120 3.05 20.87 20.57
N ASP A 121 3.49 19.87 21.34
CA ASP A 121 4.81 19.86 21.96
C ASP A 121 5.92 19.62 20.92
N LYS A 122 6.59 20.71 20.53
CA LYS A 122 7.65 20.75 19.52
C LYS A 122 8.98 20.10 19.97
N SER A 123 9.07 19.61 21.20
CA SER A 123 10.29 18.95 21.72
C SER A 123 10.53 17.56 21.11
N LYS A 124 9.47 16.92 20.58
CA LYS A 124 9.56 15.68 19.82
C LYS A 124 9.31 16.01 18.36
N LYS A 125 10.33 15.88 17.52
CA LYS A 125 10.20 16.00 16.05
C LYS A 125 10.39 14.67 15.34
N ASP A 126 11.04 13.71 16.01
CA ASP A 126 11.28 12.39 15.48
C ASP A 126 10.02 11.53 15.63
N CYS A 127 9.47 11.11 14.49
CA CYS A 127 8.30 10.25 14.45
C CYS A 127 8.55 8.86 15.01
N LYS A 128 9.81 8.41 15.11
CA LYS A 128 10.15 7.08 15.63
C LYS A 128 9.31 6.01 14.93
N MET A 129 9.36 6.03 13.59
CA MET A 129 8.44 5.29 12.72
C MET A 129 8.41 3.78 12.98
N LYS A 130 9.53 3.25 13.50
CA LYS A 130 9.78 1.84 13.76
C LYS A 130 9.95 1.53 15.25
N ASP A 131 9.70 2.46 16.17
CA ASP A 131 9.91 2.20 17.59
C ASP A 131 8.84 1.25 18.15
N GLY A 132 9.29 0.05 18.54
CA GLY A 132 8.49 -0.94 19.24
C GLY A 132 7.64 -1.82 18.33
N ASN A 133 6.99 -2.81 18.94
CA ASN A 133 6.05 -3.73 18.26
C ASN A 133 4.64 -3.10 18.24
N PRO A 134 3.91 -3.11 17.10
CA PRO A 134 4.23 -3.81 15.85
C PRO A 134 4.93 -2.96 14.77
N PHE A 135 5.28 -1.70 15.07
CA PHE A 135 5.84 -0.75 14.10
C PHE A 135 7.11 -1.25 13.43
N GLU A 136 8.07 -1.75 14.21
CA GLU A 136 9.34 -2.25 13.68
C GLU A 136 9.12 -3.38 12.67
N SER A 137 8.39 -4.43 13.07
CA SER A 137 8.15 -5.61 12.25
C SER A 137 7.36 -5.28 10.99
N PHE A 138 6.36 -4.41 11.08
CA PHE A 138 5.54 -4.02 9.94
C PHE A 138 6.39 -3.42 8.81
N TRP A 139 7.24 -2.44 9.12
CA TRP A 139 8.09 -1.78 8.12
C TRP A 139 9.26 -2.65 7.66
N ASN A 140 9.86 -3.43 8.57
CA ASN A 140 10.96 -4.34 8.24
C ASN A 140 10.55 -5.41 7.24
N GLU A 141 9.37 -6.02 7.42
CA GLU A 141 8.87 -7.06 6.52
C GLU A 141 8.46 -6.51 5.14
N LEU A 142 8.29 -5.19 4.99
CA LEU A 142 8.14 -4.51 3.71
C LEU A 142 9.47 -3.95 3.16
N HIS A 143 10.59 -4.17 3.86
CA HIS A 143 11.91 -3.61 3.54
C HIS A 143 11.92 -2.07 3.45
N ILE A 144 11.21 -1.41 4.36
CA ILE A 144 11.12 0.04 4.46
C ILE A 144 11.92 0.55 5.66
N ASP A 145 12.93 1.36 5.36
CA ASP A 145 13.62 2.24 6.29
C ASP A 145 13.33 3.69 5.94
N PHE A 146 13.33 4.56 6.95
CA PHE A 146 13.07 5.99 6.79
C PHE A 146 14.36 6.77 7.06
N ILE A 147 14.72 7.65 6.15
CA ILE A 147 15.92 8.51 6.29
C ILE A 147 15.60 9.81 7.04
N ASP A 148 14.33 10.21 7.05
CA ASP A 148 13.85 11.41 7.74
C ASP A 148 12.36 11.25 8.08
N THR A 149 11.83 12.17 8.89
CA THR A 149 10.43 12.18 9.30
C THR A 149 9.82 13.57 9.28
N VAL A 150 8.53 13.64 8.94
CA VAL A 150 7.72 14.85 8.94
C VAL A 150 6.61 14.71 9.97
N ALA A 151 6.67 15.57 10.99
CA ALA A 151 5.58 15.75 11.93
C ALA A 151 4.51 16.68 11.37
N TYR A 152 3.24 16.32 11.52
CA TYR A 152 2.10 17.16 11.08
C TYR A 152 1.00 17.23 12.14
N GLN A 153 0.10 18.20 11.95
CA GLN A 153 -1.05 18.49 12.84
C GLN A 153 -2.32 18.75 12.03
N LEU A 154 -2.68 17.78 11.19
CA LEU A 154 -3.83 17.84 10.30
C LEU A 154 -4.84 16.76 10.70
N ASN A 155 -6.12 17.06 10.52
CA ASN A 155 -7.17 16.05 10.63
C ASN A 155 -7.30 15.27 9.31
N TYR A 156 -7.98 14.13 9.36
CA TYR A 156 -8.26 13.30 8.18
C TYR A 156 -9.65 13.56 7.59
N ASP A 157 -10.20 14.75 7.85
CA ASP A 157 -11.53 15.17 7.42
C ASP A 157 -11.50 16.03 6.14
N GLU A 158 -12.68 16.25 5.57
CA GLU A 158 -12.85 17.02 4.34
C GLU A 158 -12.40 18.48 4.44
N TYR A 159 -12.43 19.05 5.65
CA TYR A 159 -12.01 20.43 5.92
C TYR A 159 -10.48 20.60 5.85
N SER A 160 -9.73 19.50 5.98
CA SER A 160 -8.27 19.53 6.01
C SER A 160 -7.62 19.20 4.66
N ILE A 161 -8.40 18.82 3.63
CA ILE A 161 -7.89 18.37 2.32
C ILE A 161 -6.98 19.41 1.66
N ASP A 162 -7.41 20.67 1.63
CA ASP A 162 -6.61 21.74 1.01
C ASP A 162 -5.26 21.91 1.73
N GLN A 163 -5.23 21.68 3.04
CA GLN A 163 -4.00 21.73 3.81
C GLN A 163 -3.10 20.53 3.53
N TRP A 164 -3.66 19.31 3.42
CA TRP A 164 -2.93 18.11 3.00
C TRP A 164 -2.29 18.30 1.62
N ASN A 165 -3.08 18.75 0.64
CA ASN A 165 -2.61 18.92 -0.74
C ASN A 165 -1.56 20.04 -0.85
N ARG A 166 -1.71 21.13 -0.07
CA ARG A 166 -0.76 22.25 -0.06
C ARG A 166 0.55 21.90 0.66
N LEU A 167 0.48 21.21 1.81
CA LEU A 167 1.67 20.89 2.60
C LEU A 167 2.42 19.69 2.03
N PHE A 168 1.70 18.73 1.45
CA PHE A 168 2.27 17.48 0.95
C PHE A 168 1.89 17.24 -0.53
N PRO A 169 2.31 18.12 -1.46
CA PRO A 169 2.03 17.93 -2.88
C PRO A 169 2.79 16.71 -3.44
N SER A 170 2.20 15.98 -4.38
CA SER A 170 2.75 14.73 -4.94
C SER A 170 4.11 14.90 -5.62
N VAL A 171 4.37 16.08 -6.20
CA VAL A 171 5.65 16.44 -6.83
C VAL A 171 6.82 16.39 -5.85
N HIS A 172 6.59 16.74 -4.57
CA HIS A 172 7.63 16.70 -3.54
C HIS A 172 7.51 15.49 -2.61
N TYR A 173 6.29 14.99 -2.44
CA TYR A 173 5.98 13.85 -1.60
C TYR A 173 5.21 12.83 -2.44
N PRO A 174 5.90 12.06 -3.31
CA PRO A 174 5.25 11.06 -4.16
C PRO A 174 4.61 9.95 -3.33
N VAL A 175 5.14 9.67 -2.14
CA VAL A 175 4.57 8.73 -1.17
C VAL A 175 4.41 9.39 0.18
N ILE A 176 3.20 9.33 0.74
CA ILE A 176 2.91 9.68 2.14
C ILE A 176 2.89 8.38 2.96
N ALA A 177 3.94 8.12 3.74
CA ALA A 177 4.06 6.92 4.57
C ALA A 177 3.76 7.23 6.05
N LEU A 178 2.52 7.01 6.47
CA LEU A 178 2.05 7.36 7.81
C LEU A 178 2.39 6.28 8.84
N LYS A 179 2.80 6.70 10.04
CA LYS A 179 3.13 5.81 11.16
C LYS A 179 1.96 4.90 11.57
N GLY A 180 0.73 5.36 11.40
CA GLY A 180 -0.49 4.61 11.67
C GLY A 180 -1.61 5.04 10.72
N ALA A 181 -2.70 4.30 10.70
CA ALA A 181 -3.83 4.57 9.82
C ALA A 181 -4.41 5.98 10.02
N PRO A 182 -4.71 6.73 8.93
CA PRO A 182 -5.34 8.04 8.98
C PRO A 182 -6.85 7.91 9.24
N ALA A 183 -7.22 7.29 10.36
CA ALA A 183 -8.58 6.93 10.70
C ALA A 183 -8.82 7.01 12.21
N SER A 184 -10.04 7.38 12.61
CA SER A 184 -10.48 7.27 14.00
C SER A 184 -10.70 5.80 14.40
N PHE A 185 -10.64 5.53 15.69
CA PHE A 185 -11.14 4.27 16.26
C PHE A 185 -12.02 4.54 17.49
N PRO A 186 -13.27 4.03 17.56
CA PRO A 186 -13.95 3.30 16.48
C PRO A 186 -14.10 4.17 15.22
N MET A 187 -14.20 3.50 14.06
CA MET A 187 -14.29 4.19 12.78
C MET A 187 -15.66 4.87 12.61
N GLU A 188 -15.68 6.04 11.95
CA GLU A 188 -16.89 6.83 11.72
C GLU A 188 -17.99 6.05 10.98
N ALA A 189 -19.22 6.03 11.53
CA ALA A 189 -20.31 5.20 10.99
C ALA A 189 -20.56 5.35 9.47
N ARG A 190 -20.28 6.53 8.88
CA ARG A 190 -20.41 6.78 7.44
C ARG A 190 -19.53 5.89 6.55
N TYR A 191 -18.36 5.45 7.01
CA TYR A 191 -17.47 4.59 6.21
C TYR A 191 -17.72 3.09 6.41
N ARG A 192 -18.68 2.68 7.24
CA ARG A 192 -19.07 1.26 7.39
C ARG A 192 -19.55 0.64 6.09
N SER A 193 -20.20 1.45 5.24
CA SER A 193 -20.64 1.01 3.92
C SER A 193 -19.49 0.59 3.01
N LEU A 194 -18.25 1.02 3.27
CA LEU A 194 -17.08 0.63 2.48
C LEU A 194 -16.70 -0.85 2.67
N GLN A 195 -17.22 -1.52 3.71
CA GLN A 195 -17.05 -2.96 3.87
C GLN A 195 -17.56 -3.75 2.65
N GLN A 196 -18.49 -3.21 1.87
CA GLN A 196 -18.98 -3.85 0.65
C GLN A 196 -17.89 -4.10 -0.41
N TYR A 197 -16.78 -3.36 -0.34
CA TYR A 197 -15.63 -3.50 -1.24
C TYR A 197 -14.60 -4.52 -0.74
N MET A 198 -14.74 -5.03 0.49
CA MET A 198 -13.88 -6.07 1.06
C MET A 198 -14.49 -7.45 0.76
N THR A 199 -14.32 -7.91 -0.47
CA THR A 199 -14.78 -9.24 -0.91
C THR A 199 -13.77 -10.29 -0.49
N TRP A 200 -14.22 -11.41 0.08
CA TRP A 200 -13.36 -12.54 0.46
C TRP A 200 -12.59 -13.09 -0.74
N SER A 201 -11.33 -13.49 -0.52
CA SER A 201 -10.51 -14.18 -1.53
C SER A 201 -11.09 -15.57 -1.85
N GLU A 202 -10.74 -16.09 -3.03
CA GLU A 202 -11.11 -17.46 -3.40
C GLU A 202 -10.59 -18.50 -2.41
N ASN A 203 -9.40 -18.27 -1.85
CA ASN A 203 -8.81 -19.13 -0.81
C ASN A 203 -9.75 -19.27 0.41
N ILE A 204 -10.24 -18.14 0.93
CA ILE A 204 -11.18 -18.13 2.06
C ILE A 204 -12.51 -18.79 1.68
N ILE A 205 -13.04 -18.51 0.50
CA ILE A 205 -14.30 -19.13 0.04
C ILE A 205 -14.16 -20.64 -0.08
N ASN A 206 -13.05 -21.13 -0.63
CA ASN A 206 -12.76 -22.55 -0.76
C ASN A 206 -12.63 -23.24 0.61
N GLU A 207 -11.94 -22.60 1.57
CA GLU A 207 -11.83 -23.11 2.94
C GLU A 207 -13.20 -23.20 3.62
N VAL A 208 -14.06 -22.18 3.47
CA VAL A 208 -15.43 -22.20 4.00
C VAL A 208 -16.23 -23.37 3.43
N GLN A 209 -16.14 -23.62 2.12
CA GLN A 209 -16.86 -24.73 1.47
C GLN A 209 -16.38 -26.10 1.97
N GLN A 210 -15.08 -26.25 2.27
CA GLN A 210 -14.54 -27.51 2.80
C GLN A 210 -15.02 -27.81 4.23
N HIS A 211 -15.30 -26.78 5.03
CA HIS A 211 -15.76 -26.93 6.41
C HIS A 211 -17.29 -26.97 6.57
N GLN A 212 -18.03 -26.67 5.50
CA GLN A 212 -19.50 -26.75 5.49
C GLN A 212 -20.03 -28.12 5.02
N ASN A 213 -19.19 -28.91 4.36
CA ASN A 213 -19.48 -30.29 3.92
C ASN A 213 -18.97 -31.32 4.93
#